data_AF-A0A946E0S8-F1
#
_entry.id   AF-A0A946E0S8-F1
#
_cell.length_a   1.000
_cell.length_b   1.000
_cell.length_c   1.000
_cell.angle_alpha   90.00
_cell.angle_beta   90.00
_cell.angle_gamma   90.00
#
_symmetry.space_group_name_H-M   'P 1'
#
loop_
_entity.id
_entity.type
_entity.pdbx_description
1 polymer ?
#
loop_
_entity_poly.entity_id
_entity_poly.type
_entity_poly.pdbx_seq_one_letter_code
_entity_poly.pdbx_strand_id
1 'polypeptide(L)'
;MRIARFFTTEGQDAYDGIEFRKATSEIRNPDGSVVFQQKNIDVPASWSQVACDIIAQKYFRKAGVPAELNPVKEKDVPEWLWRRQAAKGTEMVGEDDSRQVFDRLAGTWAYWGWKGGYFDQEADGRAFFDEMRHMLATQVGAPNSPQWFNTGLHWAYGVAGPAQGHHYVDHETGKLTRSTNAYEHPQPHACFIQSVDDDLVNENGIMDLWVREARLFKFGSGTGSNFSQLRGAGESLSGGGKSSGLMSFLKVGDRAAGSIKSGGTTRRAAKMVVLDIDHPDIEEFISWKMVEEQKVAALVAGSKLCEKHLSEVMSACNEGDRHEEERFDPKKNTSLKKAILHARRSMVPEAYVQRVIQLAKQGFSGIAFPTFDTDWDSEAYRTVSGQNANNTVRVTNEFLAAVEKDGEWELIRRTDGKAHKSLKARELWDQIAYAAWASADPGLQYDTTINEWHTCPNSGRINASNPCSEYMFLDDTACNLASLNLQKFRTPDGQFDVPAFEHAARLWTMVLEISVTMAQFPSREIAQRSYDFRTLGLGFANLGGYLMASGYSYDSDEGRAICAGVSAIID
;
A
#
# COMPACT_ATOMS: atom_id res chain seq x y z
N MET A 1 27.47 4.34 -19.95
CA MET A 1 28.06 5.05 -18.80
C MET A 1 29.19 4.23 -18.21
N ARG A 2 30.29 4.89 -17.83
CA ARG A 2 31.34 4.29 -17.00
C ARG A 2 30.89 4.13 -15.55
N ILE A 3 31.14 2.96 -14.97
CA ILE A 3 30.79 2.65 -13.58
C ILE A 3 32.07 2.40 -12.79
N ALA A 4 32.36 3.32 -11.87
CA ALA A 4 33.42 3.13 -10.90
C ALA A 4 32.99 2.11 -9.84
N ARG A 5 33.96 1.42 -9.24
CA ARG A 5 33.73 0.59 -8.05
C ARG A 5 34.09 1.40 -6.82
N PHE A 6 33.23 1.35 -5.79
CA PHE A 6 33.44 2.03 -4.52
C PHE A 6 33.34 1.05 -3.36
N PHE A 7 32.31 0.20 -3.36
CA PHE A 7 32.10 -0.80 -2.31
C PHE A 7 32.69 -2.17 -2.63
N THR A 8 33.04 -2.40 -3.91
CA THR A 8 33.55 -3.69 -4.38
C THR A 8 34.94 -3.56 -5.02
N THR A 9 35.64 -4.68 -5.15
CA THR A 9 36.94 -4.76 -5.83
C THR A 9 36.81 -5.58 -7.09
N GLU A 10 37.47 -5.16 -8.18
CA GLU A 10 37.49 -5.93 -9.42
C GLU A 10 38.10 -7.32 -9.21
N GLY A 11 37.47 -8.35 -9.78
CA GLY A 11 37.92 -9.74 -9.68
C GLY A 11 37.53 -10.48 -8.40
N GLN A 12 36.95 -9.79 -7.41
CA GLN A 12 36.36 -10.39 -6.22
C GLN A 12 34.84 -10.58 -6.40
N ASP A 13 34.25 -11.52 -5.66
CA ASP A 13 32.79 -11.64 -5.61
C ASP A 13 32.18 -10.46 -4.84
N ALA A 14 30.96 -10.05 -5.19
CA ALA A 14 30.28 -8.92 -4.56
C ALA A 14 30.03 -9.11 -3.05
N TYR A 15 29.98 -10.37 -2.61
CA TYR A 15 29.80 -10.75 -1.20
C TYR A 15 31.12 -11.03 -0.49
N ASP A 16 32.27 -10.84 -1.14
CA ASP A 16 33.57 -11.00 -0.49
C ASP A 16 33.68 -10.05 0.72
N GLY A 17 34.17 -10.57 1.84
CA GLY A 17 34.18 -9.85 3.12
C GLY A 17 32.83 -9.75 3.85
N ILE A 18 31.72 -10.27 3.31
CA ILE A 18 30.42 -10.33 4.01
C ILE A 18 30.23 -11.74 4.59
N GLU A 19 30.20 -11.85 5.92
CA GLU A 19 29.87 -13.12 6.58
C GLU A 19 28.37 -13.43 6.45
N PHE A 20 28.02 -14.68 6.12
CA PHE A 20 26.64 -15.18 6.11
C PHE A 20 26.44 -16.22 7.21
N ARG A 21 25.25 -16.22 7.80
CA ARG A 21 24.85 -17.18 8.84
C ARG A 21 23.52 -17.84 8.51
N LYS A 22 23.31 -19.03 9.06
CA LYS A 22 22.01 -19.70 9.07
C LYS A 22 21.09 -19.03 10.10
N ALA A 23 19.85 -18.75 9.69
CA ALA A 23 18.80 -18.24 10.54
C ALA A 23 17.52 -19.07 10.42
N THR A 24 16.58 -18.85 11.34
CA THR A 24 15.21 -19.37 11.26
C THR A 24 14.25 -18.21 11.44
N SER A 25 13.27 -18.08 10.56
CA SER A 25 12.14 -17.17 10.73
C SER A 25 10.93 -17.96 11.20
N GLU A 26 10.27 -17.50 12.25
CA GLU A 26 9.12 -18.18 12.84
C GLU A 26 8.08 -17.19 13.37
N ILE A 27 6.81 -17.42 13.04
CA ILE A 27 5.67 -16.69 13.61
C ILE A 27 4.82 -17.68 14.38
N ARG A 28 4.45 -17.30 15.60
CA ARG A 28 3.48 -18.03 16.42
C ARG A 28 2.25 -17.17 16.71
N ASN A 29 1.11 -17.83 16.82
CA ASN A 29 -0.09 -17.26 17.42
C ASN A 29 0.11 -17.09 18.94
N PRO A 30 -0.72 -16.27 19.61
CA PRO A 30 -0.68 -16.13 21.07
C PRO A 30 -0.87 -17.46 21.83
N ASP A 31 -1.56 -18.43 21.23
CA ASP A 31 -1.74 -19.79 21.77
C ASP A 31 -0.51 -20.70 21.60
N GLY A 32 0.58 -20.18 20.99
CA GLY A 32 1.83 -20.89 20.75
C GLY A 32 1.87 -21.71 19.46
N SER A 33 0.77 -21.81 18.71
CA SER A 33 0.74 -22.52 17.42
C SER A 33 1.54 -21.77 16.34
N VAL A 34 2.25 -22.51 15.48
CA VAL A 34 3.11 -21.92 14.43
C VAL A 34 2.26 -21.52 13.23
N VAL A 35 2.32 -20.25 12.85
CA VAL A 35 1.65 -19.67 11.67
C VAL A 35 2.52 -19.77 10.44
N PHE A 36 3.82 -19.56 10.61
CA PHE A 36 4.82 -19.62 9.54
C PHE A 36 6.16 -20.03 10.12
N GLN A 37 6.90 -20.88 9.42
CA GLN A 37 8.26 -21.21 9.78
C GLN A 37 9.08 -21.50 8.53
N GLN A 38 10.27 -20.90 8.44
CA GLN A 38 11.28 -21.23 7.44
C GLN A 38 12.64 -21.34 8.14
N LYS A 39 13.23 -22.53 8.09
CA LYS A 39 14.48 -22.87 8.76
C LYS A 39 15.64 -22.82 7.78
N ASN A 40 16.85 -22.69 8.33
CA ASN A 40 18.12 -22.82 7.60
C ASN A 40 18.31 -21.82 6.45
N ILE A 41 17.73 -20.62 6.59
CA ILE A 41 17.89 -19.56 5.59
C ILE A 41 19.27 -18.91 5.68
N ASP A 42 19.87 -18.56 4.55
CA ASP A 42 21.16 -17.85 4.50
C ASP A 42 20.97 -16.33 4.40
N VAL A 43 21.50 -15.62 5.38
CA VAL A 43 21.39 -14.16 5.51
C VAL A 43 22.72 -13.56 5.97
N PRO A 44 23.03 -12.29 5.64
CA PRO A 44 24.23 -11.64 6.16
C PRO A 44 24.23 -11.66 7.69
N ALA A 45 25.36 -12.00 8.30
CA ALA A 45 25.48 -12.18 9.74
C ALA A 45 25.16 -10.91 10.53
N SER A 46 25.42 -9.75 9.92
CA SER A 46 25.13 -8.41 10.46
C SER A 46 23.64 -8.05 10.50
N TRP A 47 22.77 -8.82 9.83
CA TRP A 47 21.34 -8.54 9.84
C TRP A 47 20.69 -8.87 11.18
N SER A 48 19.81 -7.96 11.62
CA SER A 48 18.95 -8.19 12.78
C SER A 48 17.98 -9.34 12.51
N GLN A 49 17.53 -10.03 13.57
CA GLN A 49 16.53 -11.09 13.42
C GLN A 49 15.26 -10.58 12.73
N VAL A 50 14.84 -9.34 13.00
CA VAL A 50 13.69 -8.71 12.34
C VAL A 50 13.89 -8.60 10.82
N ALA A 51 15.09 -8.25 10.35
CA ALA A 51 15.38 -8.22 8.92
C ALA A 51 15.32 -9.63 8.30
N CYS A 52 15.84 -10.63 9.00
CA CYS A 52 15.76 -12.05 8.60
C CYS A 52 14.31 -12.53 8.51
N ASP A 53 13.48 -12.15 9.48
CA ASP A 53 12.06 -12.50 9.52
C ASP A 53 11.30 -11.83 8.36
N ILE A 54 11.58 -10.55 8.09
CA ILE A 54 10.93 -9.80 7.00
C ILE A 54 11.27 -10.40 5.64
N ILE A 55 12.55 -10.67 5.35
CA ILE A 55 12.94 -11.22 4.03
C ILE A 55 12.29 -12.60 3.81
N ALA A 56 12.33 -13.48 4.82
CA ALA A 56 11.74 -14.81 4.71
C ALA A 56 10.21 -14.79 4.55
N GLN A 57 9.53 -13.92 5.30
CA GLN A 57 8.07 -13.90 5.30
C GLN A 57 7.47 -13.21 4.08
N LYS A 58 8.14 -12.17 3.57
CA LYS A 58 7.57 -11.23 2.60
C LYS A 58 8.26 -11.29 1.24
N TYR A 59 9.58 -11.45 1.19
CA TYR A 59 10.35 -11.22 -0.03
C TYR A 59 10.90 -12.48 -0.68
N PHE A 60 11.12 -13.54 0.10
CA PHE A 60 11.36 -14.86 -0.46
C PHE A 60 10.15 -15.35 -1.23
N ARG A 61 10.39 -15.71 -2.48
CA ARG A 61 9.43 -16.42 -3.31
C ARG A 61 9.22 -17.80 -2.72
N LYS A 62 8.04 -18.01 -2.13
CA LYS A 62 7.74 -19.23 -1.36
C LYS A 62 7.63 -20.51 -2.19
N ALA A 63 7.34 -20.39 -3.49
CA ALA A 63 7.16 -21.53 -4.39
C ALA A 63 7.34 -21.11 -5.86
N GLY A 64 7.59 -22.11 -6.72
CA GLY A 64 7.70 -21.93 -8.16
C GLY A 64 9.07 -21.46 -8.63
N VAL A 65 10.10 -21.61 -7.79
CA VAL A 65 11.51 -21.41 -8.14
C VAL A 65 12.06 -22.76 -8.59
N PRO A 66 12.57 -22.92 -9.82
CA PRO A 66 13.15 -24.18 -10.26
C PRO A 66 14.43 -24.50 -9.49
N ALA A 67 14.58 -25.73 -9.01
CA ALA A 67 15.80 -26.17 -8.32
C ALA A 67 17.01 -26.24 -9.27
N GLU A 68 16.77 -26.58 -10.54
CA GLU A 68 17.77 -26.62 -11.60
C GLU A 68 17.41 -25.65 -12.74
N LEU A 69 18.41 -24.87 -13.17
CA LEU A 69 18.27 -23.80 -14.14
C LEU A 69 19.26 -23.97 -15.29
N ASN A 70 18.77 -23.76 -16.51
CA ASN A 70 19.61 -23.70 -17.71
C ASN A 70 19.76 -22.26 -18.19
N PRO A 71 20.95 -21.83 -18.63
CA PRO A 71 21.11 -20.55 -19.30
C PRO A 71 20.35 -20.53 -20.63
N VAL A 72 19.76 -19.40 -20.96
CA VAL A 72 19.20 -19.14 -22.27
C VAL A 72 20.15 -18.24 -23.04
N LYS A 73 20.77 -18.79 -24.08
CA LYS A 73 21.72 -18.04 -24.90
C LYS A 73 20.99 -16.92 -25.62
N GLU A 74 21.46 -15.70 -25.42
CA GLU A 74 20.95 -14.52 -26.11
C GLU A 74 22.07 -13.87 -26.92
N LYS A 75 21.74 -13.54 -28.15
CA LYS A 75 22.66 -12.81 -29.03
C LYS A 75 22.84 -11.41 -28.45
N ASP A 76 24.07 -10.91 -28.48
CA ASP A 76 24.42 -9.55 -28.06
C ASP A 76 24.27 -9.28 -26.55
N VAL A 77 24.03 -10.33 -25.74
CA VAL A 77 24.08 -10.30 -24.26
C VAL A 77 25.27 -11.15 -23.78
N PRO A 78 26.15 -10.65 -22.89
CA PRO A 78 27.25 -11.41 -22.33
C PRO A 78 26.80 -12.67 -21.59
N GLU A 79 27.59 -13.74 -21.64
CA GLU A 79 27.24 -15.04 -21.07
C GLU A 79 26.89 -14.99 -19.57
N TRP A 80 27.59 -14.14 -18.82
CA TRP A 80 27.34 -13.98 -17.38
C TRP A 80 25.96 -13.36 -17.06
N LEU A 81 25.34 -12.69 -18.04
CA LEU A 81 24.10 -11.93 -17.90
C LEU A 81 22.90 -12.62 -18.59
N TRP A 82 23.12 -13.81 -19.17
CA TRP A 82 22.04 -14.60 -19.76
C TRP A 82 20.98 -14.95 -18.73
N ARG A 83 19.72 -14.75 -19.13
CA ARG A 83 18.57 -15.21 -18.34
C ARG A 83 18.58 -16.72 -18.19
N ARG A 84 17.79 -17.20 -17.23
CA ARG A 84 17.66 -18.61 -16.90
C ARG A 84 16.25 -19.12 -17.20
N GLN A 85 16.15 -20.42 -17.43
CA GLN A 85 14.88 -21.13 -17.54
C GLN A 85 14.95 -22.44 -16.76
N ALA A 86 13.79 -22.93 -16.31
CA ALA A 86 13.69 -24.20 -15.62
C ALA A 86 14.27 -25.35 -16.47
N ALA A 87 15.07 -26.22 -15.84
CA ALA A 87 15.42 -27.50 -16.44
C ALA A 87 14.17 -28.39 -16.56
N LYS A 88 14.13 -29.24 -17.60
CA LYS A 88 12.96 -30.06 -17.88
C LYS A 88 12.74 -31.07 -16.73
N GLY A 89 11.58 -30.99 -16.08
CA GLY A 89 11.21 -31.89 -14.99
C GLY A 89 11.86 -31.59 -13.64
N THR A 90 12.51 -30.43 -13.50
CA THR A 90 13.08 -29.99 -12.22
C THR A 90 12.00 -29.76 -11.16
N GLU A 91 12.38 -29.97 -9.90
CA GLU A 91 11.54 -29.68 -8.75
C GLU A 91 11.34 -28.16 -8.61
N MET A 92 10.15 -27.78 -8.12
CA MET A 92 9.83 -26.39 -7.80
C MET A 92 9.93 -26.17 -6.31
N VAL A 93 10.86 -25.31 -5.91
CA VAL A 93 11.17 -24.93 -4.53
C VAL A 93 10.81 -23.46 -4.27
N GLY A 94 11.19 -22.95 -3.11
CA GLY A 94 11.17 -21.52 -2.78
C GLY A 94 12.57 -20.97 -2.54
N GLU A 95 12.70 -19.65 -2.48
CA GLU A 95 13.94 -18.98 -2.06
C GLU A 95 14.19 -19.22 -0.56
N ASP A 96 15.42 -19.57 -0.21
CA ASP A 96 15.90 -19.74 1.17
C ASP A 96 17.26 -19.07 1.41
N ASP A 97 17.84 -18.43 0.40
CA ASP A 97 19.09 -17.69 0.49
C ASP A 97 18.88 -16.25 0.03
N SER A 98 19.21 -15.28 0.89
CA SER A 98 19.12 -13.85 0.59
C SER A 98 19.89 -13.43 -0.67
N ARG A 99 20.98 -14.14 -1.01
CA ARG A 99 21.74 -13.92 -2.25
C ARG A 99 20.91 -14.19 -3.50
N GLN A 100 19.98 -15.15 -3.47
CA GLN A 100 19.06 -15.40 -4.58
C GLN A 100 18.22 -14.15 -4.92
N VAL A 101 17.76 -13.45 -3.87
CA VAL A 101 16.99 -12.21 -4.00
C VAL A 101 17.88 -11.08 -4.52
N PHE A 102 19.06 -10.89 -3.94
CA PHE A 102 19.99 -9.84 -4.36
C PHE A 102 20.42 -10.03 -5.82
N ASP A 103 20.75 -11.26 -6.20
CA ASP A 103 21.19 -11.62 -7.55
C ASP A 103 20.07 -11.42 -8.58
N ARG A 104 18.83 -11.85 -8.29
CA ARG A 104 17.73 -11.64 -9.26
C ARG A 104 17.40 -10.17 -9.45
N LEU A 105 17.50 -9.36 -8.39
CA LEU A 105 17.26 -7.91 -8.49
C LEU A 105 18.37 -7.25 -9.31
N ALA A 106 19.61 -7.33 -8.83
CA ALA A 106 20.76 -6.70 -9.46
C ALA A 106 21.00 -7.21 -10.88
N GLY A 107 20.81 -8.51 -11.12
CA GLY A 107 21.02 -9.13 -12.42
C GLY A 107 19.98 -8.72 -13.44
N THR A 108 18.73 -8.53 -13.01
CA THR A 108 17.67 -8.01 -13.90
C THR A 108 17.89 -6.55 -14.25
N TRP A 109 18.30 -5.72 -13.27
CA TRP A 109 18.67 -4.33 -13.54
C TRP A 109 19.87 -4.26 -14.48
N ALA A 110 20.91 -5.08 -14.27
CA ALA A 110 22.05 -5.15 -15.17
C ALA A 110 21.64 -5.63 -16.58
N TYR A 111 20.75 -6.63 -16.68
CA TYR A 111 20.27 -7.17 -17.95
C TYR A 111 19.52 -6.12 -18.77
N TRP A 112 18.57 -5.41 -18.15
CA TRP A 112 17.85 -4.33 -18.83
C TRP A 112 18.71 -3.09 -19.06
N GLY A 113 19.64 -2.79 -18.15
CA GLY A 113 20.65 -1.75 -18.36
C GLY A 113 21.58 -2.07 -19.53
N TRP A 114 21.94 -3.34 -19.73
CA TRP A 114 22.71 -3.77 -20.89
C TRP A 114 21.92 -3.59 -22.19
N LYS A 115 20.69 -4.10 -22.23
CA LYS A 115 19.81 -3.99 -23.41
C LYS A 115 19.46 -2.54 -23.75
N GLY A 116 19.29 -1.69 -22.74
CA GLY A 116 19.06 -0.26 -22.92
C GLY A 116 20.32 0.57 -23.21
N GLY A 117 21.51 -0.03 -23.31
CA GLY A 117 22.74 0.68 -23.67
C GLY A 117 23.31 1.58 -22.56
N TYR A 118 23.05 1.27 -21.30
CA TYR A 118 23.50 2.09 -20.15
C TYR A 118 24.98 1.93 -19.81
N PHE A 119 25.66 0.91 -20.33
CA PHE A 119 27.04 0.57 -20.00
C PHE A 119 27.95 0.83 -21.21
N ASP A 120 29.09 1.50 -21.01
CA ASP A 120 30.02 1.76 -22.11
C ASP A 120 30.80 0.50 -22.49
N GLN A 121 31.05 -0.38 -21.51
CA GLN A 121 31.79 -1.64 -21.65
C GLN A 121 31.21 -2.74 -20.75
N GLU A 122 31.57 -4.00 -21.02
CA GLU A 122 31.17 -5.14 -20.17
C GLU A 122 31.63 -4.97 -18.70
N ALA A 123 32.81 -4.38 -18.49
CA ALA A 123 33.34 -4.11 -17.15
C ALA A 123 32.41 -3.18 -16.34
N ASP A 124 31.74 -2.22 -16.98
CA ASP A 124 30.80 -1.31 -16.33
C ASP A 124 29.54 -2.05 -15.87
N GLY A 125 29.02 -2.95 -16.71
CA GLY A 125 27.86 -3.79 -16.37
C GLY A 125 28.17 -4.74 -15.21
N ARG A 126 29.38 -5.30 -15.17
CA ARG A 126 29.84 -6.13 -14.04
C ARG A 126 30.02 -5.30 -12.76
N ALA A 127 30.64 -4.13 -12.85
CA ALA A 127 30.79 -3.23 -11.72
C ALA A 127 29.44 -2.83 -11.14
N PHE A 128 28.48 -2.45 -11.98
CA PHE A 128 27.11 -2.16 -11.56
C PHE A 128 26.46 -3.36 -10.87
N PHE A 129 26.54 -4.55 -11.46
CA PHE A 129 25.97 -5.77 -10.87
C PHE A 129 26.56 -6.07 -9.49
N ASP A 130 27.88 -5.93 -9.33
CA ASP A 130 28.56 -6.19 -8.06
C ASP A 130 28.23 -5.14 -6.99
N GLU A 131 28.31 -3.86 -7.33
CA GLU A 131 28.01 -2.76 -6.41
C GLU A 131 26.56 -2.84 -5.91
N MET A 132 25.60 -3.16 -6.77
CA MET A 132 24.20 -3.32 -6.38
C MET A 132 23.98 -4.51 -5.45
N ARG A 133 24.61 -5.67 -5.72
CA ARG A 133 24.55 -6.85 -4.84
C ARG A 133 25.14 -6.54 -3.46
N HIS A 134 26.29 -5.88 -3.43
CA HIS A 134 26.93 -5.46 -2.20
C HIS A 134 26.02 -4.52 -1.40
N MET A 135 25.51 -3.45 -2.02
CA MET A 135 24.65 -2.47 -1.35
C MET A 135 23.36 -3.08 -0.79
N LEU A 136 22.77 -4.06 -1.48
CA LEU A 136 21.60 -4.80 -0.99
C LEU A 136 21.97 -5.65 0.23
N ALA A 137 23.07 -6.41 0.17
CA ALA A 137 23.52 -7.27 1.27
C ALA A 137 23.92 -6.47 2.52
N THR A 138 24.55 -5.31 2.34
CA THR A 138 25.01 -4.45 3.45
C THR A 138 23.99 -3.40 3.88
N GLN A 139 22.80 -3.38 3.26
CA GLN A 139 21.68 -2.47 3.54
C GLN A 139 22.05 -0.98 3.40
N VAL A 140 22.90 -0.65 2.41
CA VAL A 140 23.23 0.74 2.00
C VAL A 140 22.03 1.42 1.36
N GLY A 141 21.29 0.70 0.54
CA GLY A 141 20.04 1.18 -0.04
C GLY A 141 19.08 0.02 -0.31
N ALA A 142 17.81 0.36 -0.46
CA ALA A 142 16.76 -0.60 -0.77
C ALA A 142 15.74 -0.01 -1.74
N PRO A 143 15.25 -0.79 -2.72
CA PRO A 143 14.15 -0.38 -3.57
C PRO A 143 12.81 -0.56 -2.85
N ASN A 144 11.74 0.01 -3.40
CA ASN A 144 10.38 -0.21 -2.92
C ASN A 144 9.96 -1.69 -2.96
N SER A 145 8.99 -2.09 -2.13
CA SER A 145 8.56 -3.51 -2.00
C SER A 145 8.21 -4.24 -3.31
N PRO A 146 7.50 -3.64 -4.30
CA PRO A 146 7.21 -4.32 -5.56
C PRO A 146 8.43 -4.80 -6.36
N GLN A 147 9.58 -4.13 -6.21
CA GLN A 147 10.84 -4.60 -6.80
C GLN A 147 11.23 -5.94 -6.19
N TRP A 148 11.24 -6.02 -4.85
CA TRP A 148 11.52 -7.27 -4.14
C TRP A 148 10.55 -8.39 -4.53
N PHE A 149 9.27 -8.09 -4.78
CA PHE A 149 8.29 -9.13 -5.14
C PHE A 149 8.43 -9.64 -6.57
N ASN A 150 8.65 -8.74 -7.53
CA ASN A 150 8.40 -9.03 -8.94
C ASN A 150 9.67 -9.03 -9.81
N THR A 151 10.68 -8.24 -9.44
CA THR A 151 11.84 -8.02 -10.28
C THR A 151 12.72 -9.26 -10.33
N GLY A 152 13.02 -9.69 -11.55
CA GLY A 152 13.91 -10.81 -11.84
C GLY A 152 13.35 -12.20 -11.70
N LEU A 153 12.05 -12.36 -11.40
CA LEU A 153 11.44 -13.69 -11.41
C LEU A 153 11.54 -14.36 -12.79
N HIS A 154 11.32 -13.59 -13.87
CA HIS A 154 11.48 -14.13 -15.22
C HIS A 154 12.95 -14.30 -15.60
N TRP A 155 13.80 -13.30 -15.32
CA TRP A 155 15.21 -13.34 -15.69
C TRP A 155 16.00 -14.43 -14.95
N ALA A 156 15.83 -14.56 -13.63
CA ALA A 156 16.57 -15.51 -12.80
C ALA A 156 16.00 -16.93 -12.82
N TYR A 157 14.69 -17.10 -13.04
CA TYR A 157 14.01 -18.38 -12.87
C TYR A 157 13.15 -18.83 -14.06
N GLY A 158 12.99 -18.00 -15.09
CA GLY A 158 12.10 -18.28 -16.21
C GLY A 158 10.62 -18.28 -15.85
N VAL A 159 10.23 -17.69 -14.71
CA VAL A 159 8.83 -17.62 -14.29
C VAL A 159 8.00 -16.87 -15.34
N ALA A 160 6.86 -17.45 -15.72
CA ALA A 160 5.95 -16.90 -16.71
C ALA A 160 4.49 -17.03 -16.23
N GLY A 161 3.59 -16.29 -16.87
CA GLY A 161 2.16 -16.37 -16.58
C GLY A 161 1.31 -15.76 -17.69
N PRO A 162 0.00 -16.06 -17.72
CA PRO A 162 -0.89 -15.53 -18.76
C PRO A 162 -0.96 -14.00 -18.69
N ALA A 163 -1.15 -13.35 -19.84
CA ALA A 163 -1.38 -11.91 -19.95
C ALA A 163 -2.58 -11.45 -19.11
N GLN A 164 -2.47 -10.28 -18.46
CA GLN A 164 -3.47 -9.77 -17.50
C GLN A 164 -4.03 -8.39 -17.86
N GLY A 165 -3.77 -7.93 -19.08
CA GLY A 165 -4.22 -6.62 -19.57
C GLY A 165 -3.21 -5.49 -19.40
N HIS A 166 -1.99 -5.80 -18.97
CA HIS A 166 -0.90 -4.84 -18.88
C HIS A 166 -0.32 -4.44 -20.25
N HIS A 167 0.33 -3.28 -20.28
CA HIS A 167 1.03 -2.72 -21.43
C HIS A 167 2.42 -2.22 -21.02
N TYR A 168 3.34 -2.11 -21.98
CA TYR A 168 4.66 -1.52 -21.81
C TYR A 168 5.03 -0.75 -23.09
N VAL A 169 6.00 0.14 -23.00
CA VAL A 169 6.61 0.75 -24.19
C VAL A 169 7.87 -0.03 -24.52
N ASP A 170 7.94 -0.58 -25.72
CA ASP A 170 9.10 -1.35 -26.16
C ASP A 170 10.32 -0.42 -26.29
N HIS A 171 11.41 -0.77 -25.59
CA HIS A 171 12.59 0.09 -25.47
C HIS A 171 13.36 0.32 -26.78
N GLU A 172 13.25 -0.58 -27.75
CA GLU A 172 13.95 -0.49 -29.05
C GLU A 172 13.14 0.35 -30.03
N THR A 173 11.84 0.09 -30.11
CA THR A 173 10.93 0.69 -31.10
C THR A 173 10.21 1.93 -30.60
N GLY A 174 10.19 2.16 -29.29
CA GLY A 174 9.40 3.22 -28.66
C GLY A 174 7.89 3.03 -28.77
N LYS A 175 7.41 1.82 -29.13
CA LYS A 175 5.99 1.56 -29.38
C LYS A 175 5.29 0.95 -28.18
N LEU A 176 4.15 1.53 -27.84
CA LEU A 176 3.22 0.96 -26.87
C LEU A 176 2.76 -0.43 -27.32
N THR A 177 2.99 -1.41 -26.46
CA THR A 177 2.80 -2.84 -26.73
C THR A 177 2.03 -3.49 -25.58
N ARG A 178 1.16 -4.44 -25.91
CA ARG A 178 0.41 -5.21 -24.92
C ARG A 178 1.27 -6.38 -24.43
N SER A 179 1.33 -6.56 -23.12
CA SER A 179 2.05 -7.68 -22.51
C SER A 179 1.40 -9.01 -22.84
N THR A 180 2.22 -9.98 -23.24
CA THR A 180 1.82 -11.38 -23.49
C THR A 180 2.14 -12.29 -22.30
N ASN A 181 3.03 -11.84 -21.41
CA ASN A 181 3.51 -12.56 -20.23
C ASN A 181 3.45 -11.68 -18.97
N ALA A 182 2.95 -12.24 -17.86
CA ALA A 182 2.81 -11.52 -16.59
C ALA A 182 4.11 -11.19 -15.84
N TYR A 183 5.25 -11.79 -16.19
CA TYR A 183 6.50 -11.65 -15.42
C TYR A 183 7.73 -11.24 -16.24
N GLU A 184 7.67 -11.33 -17.56
CA GLU A 184 8.78 -10.95 -18.45
C GLU A 184 9.15 -9.47 -18.29
N HIS A 185 8.13 -8.62 -18.30
CA HIS A 185 8.19 -7.25 -17.82
C HIS A 185 7.62 -7.22 -16.39
N PRO A 186 8.41 -6.94 -15.34
CA PRO A 186 7.88 -6.88 -13.98
C PRO A 186 6.94 -5.66 -13.79
N GLN A 187 6.19 -5.65 -12.68
CA GLN A 187 5.57 -4.43 -12.15
C GLN A 187 6.40 -3.96 -10.93
N PRO A 188 7.50 -3.21 -11.14
CA PRO A 188 8.41 -2.82 -10.07
C PRO A 188 8.01 -1.50 -9.37
N HIS A 189 7.04 -0.76 -9.90
CA HIS A 189 6.66 0.55 -9.36
C HIS A 189 5.74 0.40 -8.15
N ALA A 190 5.90 1.24 -7.13
CA ALA A 190 5.05 1.21 -5.94
C ALA A 190 3.89 2.19 -6.00
N CYS A 191 4.05 3.28 -6.73
CA CYS A 191 3.17 4.43 -6.64
C CYS A 191 2.55 4.74 -8.00
N PHE A 192 1.23 4.85 -8.03
CA PHE A 192 0.46 5.14 -9.22
C PHE A 192 -0.53 6.26 -8.94
N ILE A 193 -0.69 7.15 -9.91
CA ILE A 193 -1.76 8.13 -9.96
C ILE A 193 -2.65 7.73 -11.13
N GLN A 194 -3.95 7.66 -10.93
CA GLN A 194 -4.92 7.27 -11.96
C GLN A 194 -6.02 8.32 -12.07
N SER A 195 -6.35 8.69 -13.30
CA SER A 195 -7.55 9.48 -13.57
C SER A 195 -8.80 8.58 -13.57
N VAL A 196 -9.96 9.23 -13.42
CA VAL A 196 -11.28 8.62 -13.52
C VAL A 196 -12.25 9.60 -14.13
N ASP A 197 -12.94 9.17 -15.18
CA ASP A 197 -13.98 9.97 -15.82
C ASP A 197 -15.35 9.69 -15.18
N ASP A 198 -16.27 10.65 -15.30
CA ASP A 198 -17.68 10.53 -14.86
C ASP A 198 -18.51 9.65 -15.81
N ASP A 199 -18.02 8.42 -16.01
CA ASP A 199 -18.58 7.35 -16.81
C ASP A 199 -18.59 6.04 -16.00
N LEU A 200 -19.66 5.25 -16.13
CA LEU A 200 -19.82 4.04 -15.32
C LEU A 200 -18.95 2.86 -15.80
N VAL A 201 -18.89 2.58 -17.11
CA VAL A 201 -18.44 1.27 -17.63
C VAL A 201 -17.44 1.32 -18.78
N ASN A 202 -17.22 2.48 -19.39
CA ASN A 202 -16.27 2.63 -20.50
C ASN A 202 -14.83 2.66 -19.99
N GLU A 203 -13.87 2.60 -20.92
CA GLU A 203 -12.44 2.79 -20.64
C GLU A 203 -12.24 4.11 -19.87
N ASN A 204 -11.41 4.07 -18.83
CA ASN A 204 -11.20 5.17 -17.88
C ASN A 204 -12.39 5.55 -16.96
N GLY A 205 -13.53 4.86 -17.07
CA GLY A 205 -14.68 5.03 -16.17
C GLY A 205 -14.49 4.39 -14.79
N ILE A 206 -15.52 4.50 -13.95
CA ILE A 206 -15.53 4.06 -12.53
C ILE A 206 -15.24 2.56 -12.39
N MET A 207 -15.93 1.71 -13.16
CA MET A 207 -15.75 0.25 -13.08
C MET A 207 -14.39 -0.18 -13.64
N ASP A 208 -13.91 0.49 -14.68
CA ASP A 208 -12.59 0.21 -15.26
C ASP A 208 -11.46 0.61 -14.30
N LEU A 209 -11.59 1.72 -13.56
CA LEU A 209 -10.65 2.08 -12.49
C LEU A 209 -10.47 0.92 -11.51
N TRP A 210 -11.54 0.30 -11.02
CA TRP A 210 -11.41 -0.83 -10.09
C TRP A 210 -10.71 -2.05 -10.69
N VAL A 211 -10.87 -2.30 -12.00
CA VAL A 211 -10.12 -3.34 -12.71
C VAL A 211 -8.63 -2.98 -12.77
N ARG A 212 -8.29 -1.73 -13.11
CA ARG A 212 -6.90 -1.25 -13.14
C ARG A 212 -6.26 -1.31 -11.74
N GLU A 213 -6.97 -0.89 -10.71
CA GLU A 213 -6.53 -0.98 -9.31
C GLU A 213 -6.31 -2.44 -8.87
N ALA A 214 -7.20 -3.36 -9.25
CA ALA A 214 -7.02 -4.78 -8.94
C ALA A 214 -5.75 -5.36 -9.59
N ARG A 215 -5.43 -4.95 -10.83
CA ARG A 215 -4.16 -5.30 -11.49
C ARG A 215 -2.97 -4.77 -10.68
N LEU A 216 -3.03 -3.53 -10.20
CA LEU A 216 -1.95 -2.94 -9.39
C LEU A 216 -1.76 -3.65 -8.05
N PHE A 217 -2.85 -3.84 -7.30
CA PHE A 217 -2.82 -4.46 -5.98
C PHE A 217 -2.27 -5.89 -6.06
N LYS A 218 -2.67 -6.67 -7.08
CA LYS A 218 -2.17 -8.04 -7.28
C LYS A 218 -0.64 -8.14 -7.23
N PHE A 219 0.06 -7.15 -7.78
CA PHE A 219 1.52 -7.13 -7.86
C PHE A 219 2.21 -6.27 -6.79
N GLY A 220 1.49 -5.78 -5.78
CA GLY A 220 2.12 -5.12 -4.63
C GLY A 220 2.08 -3.59 -4.63
N SER A 221 1.50 -2.97 -5.65
CA SER A 221 1.54 -1.52 -5.85
C SER A 221 0.32 -0.82 -5.25
N GLY A 222 0.51 0.43 -4.87
CA GLY A 222 -0.57 1.31 -4.39
C GLY A 222 -0.97 2.35 -5.45
N THR A 223 -2.15 2.92 -5.29
CA THR A 223 -2.75 3.85 -6.27
C THR A 223 -3.51 4.98 -5.60
N GLY A 224 -3.53 6.16 -6.21
CA GLY A 224 -4.41 7.25 -5.81
C GLY A 224 -5.13 7.88 -6.99
N SER A 225 -6.32 8.39 -6.72
CA SER A 225 -7.17 9.04 -7.71
C SER A 225 -7.92 10.21 -7.08
N ASN A 226 -8.07 11.28 -7.85
CA ASN A 226 -8.97 12.37 -7.52
C ASN A 226 -10.35 12.11 -8.13
N PHE A 227 -11.36 12.01 -7.27
CA PHE A 227 -12.72 11.67 -7.67
C PHE A 227 -13.60 12.90 -7.90
N SER A 228 -13.04 14.11 -7.83
CA SER A 228 -13.78 15.36 -7.89
C SER A 228 -14.47 15.62 -9.22
N GLN A 229 -14.15 14.89 -10.28
CA GLN A 229 -14.87 14.97 -11.55
C GLN A 229 -16.20 14.21 -11.55
N LEU A 230 -16.37 13.26 -10.63
CA LEU A 230 -17.61 12.50 -10.53
C LEU A 230 -18.74 13.40 -10.03
N ARG A 231 -19.94 13.24 -10.60
CA ARG A 231 -21.09 14.04 -10.19
C ARG A 231 -21.55 13.69 -8.77
N GLY A 232 -21.94 14.71 -8.01
CA GLY A 232 -22.45 14.59 -6.66
C GLY A 232 -23.85 13.99 -6.57
N ALA A 233 -24.31 13.73 -5.35
CA ALA A 233 -25.62 13.13 -5.13
C ALA A 233 -26.75 14.04 -5.61
N GLY A 234 -27.73 13.47 -6.31
CA GLY A 234 -28.89 14.22 -6.80
C GLY A 234 -28.69 14.98 -8.11
N GLU A 235 -27.47 15.04 -8.66
CA GLU A 235 -27.20 15.59 -9.99
C GLU A 235 -27.84 14.73 -11.10
N SER A 236 -28.13 15.34 -12.26
CA SER A 236 -28.88 14.68 -13.35
C SER A 236 -28.08 13.58 -14.06
N LEU A 237 -28.78 12.55 -14.55
CA LEU A 237 -28.23 11.51 -15.42
C LEU A 237 -28.70 11.68 -16.88
N SER A 238 -27.87 11.29 -17.85
CA SER A 238 -28.18 11.41 -19.29
C SER A 238 -29.40 10.58 -19.73
N GLY A 239 -29.61 9.41 -19.12
CA GLY A 239 -30.78 8.55 -19.35
C GLY A 239 -32.04 8.96 -18.58
N GLY A 240 -32.01 10.09 -17.86
CA GLY A 240 -33.03 10.46 -16.89
C GLY A 240 -32.77 9.89 -15.50
N GLY A 241 -33.30 10.55 -14.46
CA GLY A 241 -33.06 10.20 -13.06
C GLY A 241 -31.96 11.05 -12.40
N LYS A 242 -31.52 10.60 -11.21
CA LYS A 242 -30.56 11.31 -10.36
C LYS A 242 -29.41 10.40 -9.96
N SER A 243 -28.21 10.96 -9.88
CA SER A 243 -27.01 10.30 -9.38
C SER A 243 -27.19 9.84 -7.93
N SER A 244 -26.63 8.67 -7.61
CA SER A 244 -26.47 8.15 -6.25
C SER A 244 -25.38 8.87 -5.46
N GLY A 245 -24.59 9.73 -6.13
CA GLY A 245 -23.48 10.48 -5.56
C GLY A 245 -22.20 9.68 -5.45
N LEU A 246 -21.09 10.41 -5.29
CA LEU A 246 -19.74 9.88 -5.23
C LEU A 246 -19.58 8.83 -4.13
N MET A 247 -20.15 9.11 -2.96
CA MET A 247 -20.00 8.27 -1.76
C MET A 247 -20.48 6.83 -1.96
N SER A 248 -21.46 6.62 -2.85
CA SER A 248 -21.95 5.27 -3.20
C SER A 248 -20.88 4.43 -3.90
N PHE A 249 -20.12 5.03 -4.82
CA PHE A 249 -19.05 4.36 -5.55
C PHE A 249 -17.79 4.19 -4.69
N LEU A 250 -17.47 5.18 -3.84
CA LEU A 250 -16.36 5.06 -2.91
C LEU A 250 -16.54 3.88 -1.94
N LYS A 251 -17.77 3.63 -1.48
CA LYS A 251 -18.10 2.44 -0.65
C LYS A 251 -17.82 1.13 -1.40
N VAL A 252 -18.07 1.07 -2.72
CA VAL A 252 -17.75 -0.12 -3.52
C VAL A 252 -16.23 -0.27 -3.70
N GLY A 253 -15.53 0.81 -4.05
CA GLY A 253 -14.07 0.82 -4.22
C GLY A 253 -13.33 0.44 -2.93
N ASP A 254 -13.80 0.93 -1.78
CA ASP A 254 -13.30 0.55 -0.45
C ASP A 254 -13.41 -0.96 -0.20
N ARG A 255 -14.56 -1.56 -0.51
CA ARG A 255 -14.76 -3.02 -0.40
C ARG A 255 -13.92 -3.82 -1.36
N ALA A 256 -13.75 -3.35 -2.59
CA ALA A 256 -12.87 -3.97 -3.57
C ALA A 256 -11.41 -3.99 -3.06
N ALA A 257 -10.91 -2.85 -2.56
CA ALA A 257 -9.56 -2.75 -2.00
C ALA A 257 -9.35 -3.69 -0.79
N GLY A 258 -10.30 -3.73 0.15
CA GLY A 258 -10.24 -4.61 1.33
C GLY A 258 -10.27 -6.11 1.01
N SER A 259 -10.74 -6.50 -0.19
CA SER A 259 -10.86 -7.90 -0.61
C SER A 259 -9.59 -8.44 -1.29
N ILE A 260 -8.67 -7.56 -1.72
CA ILE A 260 -7.50 -7.93 -2.51
C ILE A 260 -6.24 -7.95 -1.63
N LYS A 261 -5.57 -9.11 -1.59
CA LYS A 261 -4.26 -9.25 -0.94
C LYS A 261 -3.14 -8.88 -1.91
N SER A 262 -2.29 -7.96 -1.48
CA SER A 262 -1.30 -7.33 -2.34
C SER A 262 -0.01 -8.14 -2.47
N GLY A 263 0.49 -8.29 -3.70
CA GLY A 263 1.74 -9.00 -4.02
C GLY A 263 1.71 -10.51 -3.70
N GLY A 264 0.53 -11.12 -3.56
CA GLY A 264 0.39 -12.52 -3.11
C GLY A 264 0.85 -12.76 -1.66
N THR A 265 1.01 -11.69 -0.88
CA THR A 265 1.41 -11.74 0.54
C THR A 265 0.22 -11.44 1.46
N THR A 266 0.43 -11.31 2.76
CA THR A 266 -0.61 -10.87 3.71
C THR A 266 -0.83 -9.34 3.72
N ARG A 267 -0.18 -8.58 2.83
CA ARG A 267 -0.29 -7.11 2.78
C ARG A 267 -1.65 -6.68 2.20
N ARG A 268 -2.30 -5.67 2.80
CA ARG A 268 -3.54 -5.07 2.27
C ARG A 268 -3.24 -4.16 1.06
N ALA A 269 -4.23 -3.99 0.19
CA ALA A 269 -4.18 -2.98 -0.86
C ALA A 269 -3.97 -1.57 -0.26
N ALA A 270 -3.24 -0.71 -0.97
CA ALA A 270 -3.01 0.67 -0.55
C ALA A 270 -3.66 1.62 -1.56
N LYS A 271 -4.67 2.36 -1.12
CA LYS A 271 -5.48 3.24 -1.96
C LYS A 271 -5.55 4.65 -1.35
N MET A 272 -5.45 5.67 -2.19
CA MET A 272 -5.77 7.06 -1.85
C MET A 272 -7.03 7.50 -2.60
N VAL A 273 -7.93 8.16 -1.89
CA VAL A 273 -9.11 8.84 -2.44
C VAL A 273 -8.96 10.32 -2.16
N VAL A 274 -8.84 11.12 -3.21
CA VAL A 274 -8.77 12.58 -3.12
C VAL A 274 -10.11 13.19 -3.52
N LEU A 275 -10.57 14.19 -2.76
CA LEU A 275 -11.73 15.01 -3.09
C LEU A 275 -11.43 16.50 -2.86
N ASP A 276 -11.78 17.32 -3.83
CA ASP A 276 -11.59 18.76 -3.79
C ASP A 276 -12.63 19.39 -2.86
N ILE A 277 -12.21 20.43 -2.13
CA ILE A 277 -12.99 21.08 -1.06
C ILE A 277 -14.31 21.72 -1.53
N ASP A 278 -14.48 21.94 -2.85
CA ASP A 278 -15.69 22.50 -3.46
C ASP A 278 -16.68 21.43 -3.95
N HIS A 279 -16.39 20.14 -3.76
CA HIS A 279 -17.25 19.08 -4.27
C HIS A 279 -18.61 19.03 -3.52
N PRO A 280 -19.75 18.77 -4.20
CA PRO A 280 -21.07 18.73 -3.54
C PRO A 280 -21.18 17.74 -2.38
N ASP A 281 -20.48 16.60 -2.47
CA ASP A 281 -20.50 15.54 -1.45
C ASP A 281 -19.40 15.70 -0.36
N ILE A 282 -18.70 16.86 -0.30
CA ILE A 282 -17.52 17.03 0.56
C ILE A 282 -17.80 16.87 2.06
N GLU A 283 -18.96 17.33 2.56
CA GLU A 283 -19.32 17.22 3.99
C GLU A 283 -19.49 15.75 4.42
N GLU A 284 -20.09 14.90 3.57
CA GLU A 284 -20.21 13.46 3.84
C GLU A 284 -18.82 12.80 3.76
N PHE A 285 -18.00 13.18 2.78
CA PHE A 285 -16.65 12.64 2.61
C PHE A 285 -15.75 12.93 3.82
N ILE A 286 -15.73 14.17 4.32
CA ILE A 286 -14.94 14.58 5.49
C ILE A 286 -15.29 13.74 6.72
N SER A 287 -16.60 13.56 6.97
CA SER A 287 -17.07 12.86 8.17
C SER A 287 -17.11 11.34 8.03
N TRP A 288 -16.86 10.80 6.83
CA TRP A 288 -17.15 9.40 6.49
C TRP A 288 -16.46 8.41 7.43
N LYS A 289 -15.12 8.47 7.55
CA LYS A 289 -14.35 7.49 8.33
C LYS A 289 -14.68 7.57 9.83
N MET A 290 -14.76 8.78 10.37
CA MET A 290 -15.17 9.04 11.75
C MET A 290 -16.55 8.43 12.06
N VAL A 291 -17.54 8.64 11.19
CA VAL A 291 -18.90 8.10 11.39
C VAL A 291 -18.91 6.57 11.30
N GLU A 292 -18.09 5.98 10.43
CA GLU A 292 -17.94 4.52 10.33
C GLU A 292 -17.26 3.91 11.56
N GLU A 293 -16.29 4.58 12.16
CA GLU A 293 -15.68 4.16 13.44
C GLU A 293 -16.67 4.24 14.62
N GLN A 294 -17.55 5.24 14.63
CA GLN A 294 -18.64 5.30 15.61
C GLN A 294 -19.59 4.10 15.49
N LYS A 295 -19.81 3.57 14.27
CA LYS A 295 -20.58 2.33 14.07
C LYS A 295 -19.85 1.12 14.64
N VAL A 296 -18.52 1.04 14.50
CA VAL A 296 -17.71 -0.02 15.14
C VAL A 296 -17.90 0.00 16.65
N ALA A 297 -17.79 1.18 17.28
CA ALA A 297 -18.00 1.31 18.72
C ALA A 297 -19.40 0.83 19.14
N ALA A 298 -20.44 1.17 18.37
CA ALA A 298 -21.81 0.71 18.61
C ALA A 298 -21.96 -0.81 18.46
N LEU A 299 -21.33 -1.43 17.44
CA LEU A 299 -21.34 -2.88 17.23
C LEU A 299 -20.64 -3.63 18.36
N VAL A 300 -19.47 -3.15 18.79
CA VAL A 300 -18.71 -3.74 19.90
C VAL A 300 -19.49 -3.65 21.21
N ALA A 301 -20.01 -2.47 21.55
CA ALA A 301 -20.81 -2.28 22.76
C ALA A 301 -22.09 -3.13 22.72
N GLY A 302 -22.83 -3.08 21.61
CA GLY A 302 -24.08 -3.82 21.43
C GLY A 302 -23.89 -5.33 21.49
N SER A 303 -22.86 -5.87 20.85
CA SER A 303 -22.58 -7.32 20.86
C SER A 303 -22.24 -7.84 22.26
N LYS A 304 -21.42 -7.12 23.03
CA LYS A 304 -21.09 -7.48 24.42
C LYS A 304 -22.30 -7.39 25.36
N LEU A 305 -23.16 -6.38 25.19
CA LEU A 305 -24.40 -6.26 25.96
C LEU A 305 -25.38 -7.39 25.63
N CYS A 306 -25.51 -7.76 24.34
CA CYS A 306 -26.29 -8.90 23.90
C CYS A 306 -25.77 -10.20 24.51
N GLU A 307 -24.48 -10.52 24.38
CA GLU A 307 -23.90 -11.74 24.95
C GLU A 307 -24.17 -11.85 26.45
N LYS A 308 -23.87 -10.78 27.20
CA LYS A 308 -24.08 -10.75 28.65
C LYS A 308 -25.53 -11.00 29.03
N HIS A 309 -26.46 -10.17 28.53
CA HIS A 309 -27.84 -10.21 29.00
C HIS A 309 -28.65 -11.38 28.43
N LEU A 310 -28.32 -11.86 27.23
CA LEU A 310 -28.92 -13.08 26.69
C LEU A 310 -28.44 -14.32 27.47
N SER A 311 -27.18 -14.34 27.91
CA SER A 311 -26.69 -15.39 28.80
C SER A 311 -27.38 -15.35 30.16
N GLU A 312 -27.59 -14.16 30.74
CA GLU A 312 -28.39 -14.00 31.97
C GLU A 312 -29.82 -14.54 31.83
N VAL A 313 -30.49 -14.25 30.70
CA VAL A 313 -31.82 -14.79 30.39
C VAL A 313 -31.78 -16.32 30.28
N MET A 314 -30.79 -16.86 29.56
CA MET A 314 -30.61 -18.32 29.41
C MET A 314 -30.39 -19.00 30.77
N SER A 315 -29.49 -18.46 31.60
CA SER A 315 -29.24 -18.98 32.94
C SER A 315 -30.50 -18.92 33.81
N ALA A 316 -31.26 -17.82 33.77
CA ALA A 316 -32.49 -17.68 34.55
C ALA A 316 -33.60 -18.66 34.12
N CYS A 317 -33.65 -19.06 32.84
CA CYS A 317 -34.53 -20.14 32.38
C CYS A 317 -34.10 -21.52 32.90
N ASN A 318 -32.81 -21.74 33.12
CA ASN A 318 -32.23 -23.01 33.54
C ASN A 318 -31.99 -23.11 35.06
N GLU A 319 -32.35 -22.08 35.83
CA GLU A 319 -32.10 -21.98 37.27
C GLU A 319 -33.17 -22.73 38.11
N GLY A 320 -32.72 -23.70 38.92
CA GLY A 320 -33.49 -24.35 40.00
C GLY A 320 -34.51 -25.41 39.59
N ASP A 321 -35.00 -26.22 40.54
CA ASP A 321 -35.95 -27.33 40.36
C ASP A 321 -37.42 -26.88 40.22
N ARG A 322 -37.68 -25.89 39.37
CA ARG A 322 -39.05 -25.46 39.04
C ARG A 322 -39.69 -26.42 38.03
N HIS A 323 -41.01 -26.56 38.09
CA HIS A 323 -41.78 -27.31 37.10
C HIS A 323 -41.55 -26.72 35.69
N GLU A 324 -41.46 -27.59 34.68
CA GLU A 324 -40.96 -27.25 33.33
C GLU A 324 -41.68 -26.06 32.69
N GLU A 325 -43.00 -25.96 32.82
CA GLU A 325 -43.77 -24.85 32.26
C GLU A 325 -43.57 -23.50 32.98
N GLU A 326 -43.21 -23.52 34.27
CA GLU A 326 -43.07 -22.30 35.09
C GLU A 326 -41.70 -21.65 34.95
N ARG A 327 -40.68 -22.42 34.56
CA ARG A 327 -39.32 -21.94 34.30
C ARG A 327 -39.27 -20.84 33.24
N PHE A 328 -40.16 -20.92 32.25
CA PHE A 328 -40.15 -20.04 31.07
C PHE A 328 -41.23 -18.95 31.10
N ASP A 329 -42.03 -18.86 32.15
CA ASP A 329 -43.03 -17.80 32.32
C ASP A 329 -42.47 -16.70 33.24
N PRO A 330 -42.16 -15.48 32.73
CA PRO A 330 -41.64 -14.39 33.54
C PRO A 330 -42.63 -13.84 34.59
N LYS A 331 -43.92 -14.25 34.56
CA LYS A 331 -44.85 -13.95 35.67
C LYS A 331 -44.59 -14.83 36.88
N LYS A 332 -44.10 -16.07 36.67
CA LYS A 332 -43.84 -17.08 37.70
C LYS A 332 -42.36 -17.18 38.06
N ASN A 333 -41.48 -16.97 37.09
CA ASN A 333 -40.03 -16.94 37.26
C ASN A 333 -39.52 -15.50 37.47
N THR A 334 -39.27 -15.16 38.74
CA THR A 334 -38.77 -13.85 39.15
C THR A 334 -37.35 -13.57 38.71
N SER A 335 -36.47 -14.58 38.60
CA SER A 335 -35.11 -14.37 38.06
C SER A 335 -35.17 -14.12 36.56
N LEU A 336 -35.99 -14.87 35.82
CA LEU A 336 -36.24 -14.62 34.39
C LEU A 336 -36.85 -13.23 34.16
N LYS A 337 -37.83 -12.82 34.97
CA LYS A 337 -38.42 -11.47 34.89
C LYS A 337 -37.36 -10.38 35.06
N LYS A 338 -36.46 -10.53 36.03
CA LYS A 338 -35.36 -9.59 36.27
C LYS A 338 -34.39 -9.56 35.09
N ALA A 339 -33.98 -10.73 34.58
CA ALA A 339 -33.08 -10.84 33.43
C ALA A 339 -33.68 -10.18 32.17
N ILE A 340 -34.98 -10.38 31.89
CA ILE A 340 -35.68 -9.72 30.78
C ILE A 340 -35.70 -8.19 30.99
N LEU A 341 -35.97 -7.71 32.20
CA LEU A 341 -35.96 -6.27 32.49
C LEU A 341 -34.56 -5.67 32.34
N HIS A 342 -33.49 -6.39 32.72
CA HIS A 342 -32.11 -5.96 32.50
C HIS A 342 -31.79 -5.91 31.00
N ALA A 343 -32.11 -6.96 30.24
CA ALA A 343 -31.91 -7.00 28.80
C ALA A 343 -32.59 -5.81 28.10
N ARG A 344 -33.85 -5.51 28.46
CA ARG A 344 -34.59 -4.36 27.92
C ARG A 344 -33.96 -3.02 28.29
N ARG A 345 -33.51 -2.85 29.54
CA ARG A 345 -32.80 -1.63 29.98
C ARG A 345 -31.49 -1.43 29.23
N SER A 346 -30.85 -2.51 28.82
CA SER A 346 -29.61 -2.52 28.03
C SER A 346 -29.85 -2.52 26.52
N MET A 347 -31.07 -2.20 26.07
CA MET A 347 -31.42 -2.07 24.64
C MET A 347 -31.26 -3.38 23.82
N VAL A 348 -31.27 -4.55 24.47
CA VAL A 348 -31.28 -5.83 23.76
C VAL A 348 -32.62 -6.02 23.05
N PRO A 349 -32.66 -6.31 21.74
CA PRO A 349 -33.92 -6.45 21.03
C PRO A 349 -34.79 -7.60 21.58
N GLU A 350 -36.08 -7.32 21.77
CA GLU A 350 -37.02 -8.27 22.38
C GLU A 350 -37.08 -9.61 21.63
N ALA A 351 -36.93 -9.59 20.29
CA ALA A 351 -36.91 -10.79 19.47
C ALA A 351 -35.80 -11.78 19.89
N TYR A 352 -34.63 -11.29 20.29
CA TYR A 352 -33.53 -12.14 20.77
C TYR A 352 -33.86 -12.72 22.15
N VAL A 353 -34.39 -11.90 23.08
CA VAL A 353 -34.81 -12.36 24.40
C VAL A 353 -35.83 -13.50 24.29
N GLN A 354 -36.84 -13.34 23.44
CA GLN A 354 -37.85 -14.37 23.20
C GLN A 354 -37.25 -15.63 22.57
N ARG A 355 -36.30 -15.48 21.64
CA ARG A 355 -35.58 -16.61 21.02
C ARG A 355 -34.77 -17.39 22.06
N VAL A 356 -34.11 -16.73 23.01
CA VAL A 356 -33.39 -17.41 24.10
C VAL A 356 -34.32 -18.24 24.96
N ILE A 357 -35.47 -17.69 25.35
CA ILE A 357 -36.47 -18.43 26.12
C ILE A 357 -36.98 -19.64 25.34
N GLN A 358 -37.20 -19.50 24.02
CA GLN A 358 -37.59 -20.60 23.14
C GLN A 358 -36.50 -21.68 23.02
N LEU A 359 -35.23 -21.30 22.96
CA LEU A 359 -34.11 -22.24 22.97
C LEU A 359 -34.02 -22.96 24.31
N ALA A 360 -34.20 -22.25 25.42
CA ALA A 360 -34.21 -22.87 26.75
C ALA A 360 -35.35 -23.90 26.88
N LYS A 361 -36.54 -23.62 26.30
CA LYS A 361 -37.65 -24.59 26.20
C LYS A 361 -37.30 -25.87 25.42
N GLN A 362 -36.33 -25.79 24.51
CA GLN A 362 -35.85 -26.94 23.74
C GLN A 362 -34.71 -27.70 24.46
N GLY A 363 -34.36 -27.30 25.68
CA GLY A 363 -33.34 -27.96 26.51
C GLY A 363 -31.93 -27.40 26.37
N PHE A 364 -31.74 -26.26 25.68
CA PHE A 364 -30.44 -25.60 25.64
C PHE A 364 -30.16 -24.87 26.97
N SER A 365 -28.95 -25.05 27.51
CA SER A 365 -28.51 -24.45 28.77
C SER A 365 -27.52 -23.29 28.61
N GLY A 366 -27.10 -23.01 27.38
CA GLY A 366 -26.15 -21.94 27.05
C GLY A 366 -26.50 -21.30 25.72
N ILE A 367 -26.01 -20.07 25.53
CA ILE A 367 -26.06 -19.36 24.26
C ILE A 367 -24.66 -18.84 23.92
N ALA A 368 -24.29 -18.98 22.65
CA ALA A 368 -23.15 -18.28 22.09
C ALA A 368 -23.68 -17.10 21.27
N PHE A 369 -23.26 -15.89 21.65
CA PHE A 369 -23.51 -14.68 20.86
C PHE A 369 -22.15 -14.11 20.49
N PRO A 370 -21.77 -14.06 19.20
CA PRO A 370 -20.48 -13.52 18.79
C PRO A 370 -20.29 -12.09 19.30
N THR A 371 -19.16 -11.83 19.94
CA THR A 371 -18.75 -10.48 20.36
C THR A 371 -17.68 -9.94 19.43
N PHE A 372 -17.66 -8.62 19.31
CA PHE A 372 -16.65 -7.92 18.53
C PHE A 372 -15.69 -7.15 19.43
N ASP A 373 -14.57 -6.72 18.86
CA ASP A 373 -13.59 -5.85 19.49
C ASP A 373 -13.20 -4.68 18.58
N THR A 374 -12.45 -3.75 19.16
CA THR A 374 -12.03 -2.50 18.52
C THR A 374 -10.65 -2.59 17.87
N ASP A 375 -10.08 -3.80 17.72
CA ASP A 375 -8.86 -3.96 16.93
C ASP A 375 -9.15 -3.61 15.47
N TRP A 376 -8.25 -2.89 14.82
CA TRP A 376 -8.46 -2.43 13.44
C TRP A 376 -8.52 -3.57 12.42
N ASP A 377 -8.01 -4.76 12.77
CA ASP A 377 -8.11 -5.98 11.98
C ASP A 377 -9.37 -6.82 12.30
N SER A 378 -10.21 -6.36 13.24
CA SER A 378 -11.37 -7.09 13.75
C SER A 378 -12.50 -7.23 12.73
N GLU A 379 -13.40 -8.20 12.98
CA GLU A 379 -14.59 -8.38 12.16
C GLU A 379 -15.48 -7.12 12.14
N ALA A 380 -15.54 -6.35 13.23
CA ALA A 380 -16.34 -5.12 13.26
C ALA A 380 -15.82 -4.07 12.26
N TYR A 381 -14.50 -3.84 12.23
CA TYR A 381 -13.90 -2.94 11.22
C TYR A 381 -14.12 -3.46 9.80
N ARG A 382 -14.10 -4.78 9.59
CA ARG A 382 -14.43 -5.39 8.30
C ARG A 382 -15.91 -5.24 7.91
N THR A 383 -16.81 -4.81 8.79
CA THR A 383 -18.24 -4.61 8.46
C THR A 383 -18.59 -3.17 8.11
N VAL A 384 -17.71 -2.21 8.38
CA VAL A 384 -17.90 -0.79 8.05
C VAL A 384 -17.14 -0.41 6.78
N SER A 385 -17.35 0.81 6.28
CA SER A 385 -16.74 1.32 5.04
C SER A 385 -15.71 2.43 5.29
N GLY A 386 -14.95 2.81 4.27
CA GLY A 386 -13.98 3.91 4.31
C GLY A 386 -12.68 3.58 5.08
N GLN A 387 -12.42 2.31 5.33
CA GLN A 387 -11.30 1.83 6.15
C GLN A 387 -10.11 1.29 5.31
N ASN A 388 -10.31 1.04 4.02
CA ASN A 388 -9.33 0.42 3.12
C ASN A 388 -8.69 1.44 2.16
N ALA A 389 -8.88 2.73 2.42
CA ALA A 389 -8.25 3.82 1.71
C ALA A 389 -7.86 4.94 2.68
N ASN A 390 -6.83 5.68 2.31
CA ASN A 390 -6.56 7.00 2.88
C ASN A 390 -7.48 7.99 2.18
N ASN A 391 -8.26 8.75 2.95
CA ASN A 391 -9.17 9.77 2.43
C ASN A 391 -8.49 11.12 2.58
N THR A 392 -8.42 11.93 1.53
CA THR A 392 -7.72 13.20 1.55
C THR A 392 -8.56 14.29 0.92
N VAL A 393 -8.65 15.42 1.61
CA VAL A 393 -9.27 16.62 1.08
C VAL A 393 -8.22 17.51 0.45
N ARG A 394 -8.52 18.00 -0.74
CA ARG A 394 -7.68 18.94 -1.47
C ARG A 394 -8.19 20.36 -1.30
N VAL A 395 -7.37 21.23 -0.72
CA VAL A 395 -7.70 22.63 -0.42
C VAL A 395 -6.88 23.59 -1.27
N THR A 396 -7.47 24.71 -1.65
CA THR A 396 -6.80 25.77 -2.42
C THR A 396 -6.38 26.94 -1.52
N ASN A 397 -5.48 27.79 -2.02
CA ASN A 397 -5.11 29.03 -1.35
C ASN A 397 -6.33 29.95 -1.13
N GLU A 398 -7.29 29.95 -2.07
CA GLU A 398 -8.53 30.73 -1.97
C GLU A 398 -9.42 30.23 -0.84
N PHE A 399 -9.55 28.91 -0.66
CA PHE A 399 -10.29 28.34 0.46
C PHE A 399 -9.66 28.73 1.79
N LEU A 400 -8.34 28.60 1.93
CA LEU A 400 -7.64 28.98 3.16
C LEU A 400 -7.80 30.48 3.46
N ALA A 401 -7.73 31.35 2.45
CA ALA A 401 -8.00 32.76 2.61
C ALA A 401 -9.46 33.04 3.04
N ALA A 402 -10.42 32.24 2.57
CA ALA A 402 -11.82 32.32 3.02
C ALA A 402 -11.98 31.87 4.48
N VAL A 403 -11.26 30.83 4.93
CA VAL A 403 -11.22 30.40 6.34
C VAL A 403 -10.70 31.53 7.24
N GLU A 404 -9.57 32.13 6.89
CA GLU A 404 -8.96 33.22 7.66
C GLU A 404 -9.90 34.43 7.81
N LYS A 405 -10.63 34.76 6.73
CA LYS A 405 -11.54 35.91 6.65
C LYS A 405 -12.97 35.62 7.13
N ASP A 406 -13.24 34.40 7.58
CA ASP A 406 -14.60 33.96 7.95
C ASP A 406 -15.63 34.11 6.81
N GLY A 407 -15.16 33.87 5.58
CA GLY A 407 -15.92 33.97 4.34
C GLY A 407 -16.85 32.79 4.06
N GLU A 408 -17.62 32.93 2.99
CA GLU A 408 -18.43 31.86 2.42
C GLU A 408 -17.59 31.00 1.45
N TRP A 409 -17.97 29.74 1.30
CA TRP A 409 -17.42 28.78 0.34
C TRP A 409 -18.55 28.09 -0.42
N GLU A 410 -18.46 28.07 -1.75
CA GLU A 410 -19.49 27.45 -2.59
C GLU A 410 -19.09 26.01 -2.96
N LEU A 411 -20.03 25.08 -2.76
CA LEU A 411 -19.94 23.74 -3.32
C LEU A 411 -20.51 23.76 -4.75
N ILE A 412 -19.82 23.17 -5.73
CA ILE A 412 -20.09 23.39 -7.16
C ILE A 412 -20.48 22.06 -7.84
N ARG A 413 -21.63 22.05 -8.51
CA ARG A 413 -22.11 20.88 -9.27
C ARG A 413 -21.23 20.57 -10.47
N ARG A 414 -20.91 19.29 -10.70
CA ARG A 414 -20.04 18.87 -11.80
C ARG A 414 -20.75 18.82 -13.16
N THR A 415 -22.07 18.68 -13.15
CA THR A 415 -22.86 18.58 -14.40
C THR A 415 -23.14 19.92 -15.08
N ASP A 416 -23.20 21.02 -14.34
CA ASP A 416 -23.52 22.35 -14.91
C ASP A 416 -22.74 23.53 -14.32
N GLY A 417 -21.80 23.30 -13.41
CA GLY A 417 -20.92 24.32 -12.83
C GLY A 417 -21.63 25.33 -11.90
N LYS A 418 -22.90 25.12 -11.55
CA LYS A 418 -23.63 26.03 -10.66
C LYS A 418 -23.44 25.66 -9.19
N ALA A 419 -23.55 26.66 -8.32
CA ALA A 419 -23.56 26.46 -6.88
C ALA A 419 -24.64 25.44 -6.47
N HIS A 420 -24.22 24.45 -5.68
CA HIS A 420 -25.05 23.46 -5.00
C HIS A 420 -25.49 23.99 -3.63
N LYS A 421 -24.54 24.50 -2.85
CA LYS A 421 -24.70 24.96 -1.46
C LYS A 421 -23.61 25.98 -1.14
N SER A 422 -23.92 26.99 -0.32
CA SER A 422 -22.93 27.90 0.28
C SER A 422 -22.76 27.53 1.75
N LEU A 423 -21.52 27.53 2.23
CA LEU A 423 -21.11 27.18 3.59
C LEU A 423 -20.19 28.25 4.16
N LYS A 424 -20.10 28.34 5.49
CA LYS A 424 -18.98 29.05 6.13
C LYS A 424 -17.70 28.24 5.94
N ALA A 425 -16.68 28.86 5.35
CA ALA A 425 -15.39 28.20 5.12
C ALA A 425 -14.77 27.69 6.43
N ARG A 426 -14.89 28.49 7.51
CA ARG A 426 -14.41 28.14 8.85
C ARG A 426 -15.11 26.91 9.43
N GLU A 427 -16.43 26.79 9.27
CA GLU A 427 -17.18 25.62 9.75
C GLU A 427 -16.74 24.34 9.02
N LEU A 428 -16.51 24.43 7.71
CA LEU A 428 -16.01 23.30 6.92
C LEU A 428 -14.58 22.91 7.32
N TRP A 429 -13.72 23.89 7.61
CA TRP A 429 -12.37 23.67 8.14
C TRP A 429 -12.40 23.01 9.54
N ASP A 430 -13.25 23.48 10.43
CA ASP A 430 -13.44 22.90 11.76
C ASP A 430 -13.95 21.45 11.66
N GLN A 431 -14.81 21.16 10.67
CA GLN A 431 -15.26 19.79 10.38
C GLN A 431 -14.09 18.89 9.96
N ILE A 432 -13.19 19.38 9.09
CA ILE A 432 -11.98 18.65 8.69
C ILE A 432 -11.09 18.37 9.91
N ALA A 433 -10.80 19.40 10.70
CA ALA A 433 -9.94 19.28 11.87
C ALA A 433 -10.51 18.30 12.91
N TYR A 434 -11.82 18.36 13.16
CA TYR A 434 -12.48 17.45 14.09
C TYR A 434 -12.48 16.00 13.59
N ALA A 435 -12.78 15.77 12.30
CA ALA A 435 -12.72 14.43 11.71
C ALA A 435 -11.31 13.85 11.75
N ALA A 436 -10.30 14.64 11.37
CA ALA A 436 -8.90 14.22 11.41
C ALA A 436 -8.43 13.91 12.84
N TRP A 437 -8.84 14.69 13.84
CA TRP A 437 -8.57 14.38 15.24
C TRP A 437 -9.27 13.09 15.70
N ALA A 438 -10.51 12.87 15.26
CA ALA A 438 -11.33 11.74 15.69
C ALA A 438 -10.94 10.41 15.05
N SER A 439 -10.49 10.41 13.78
CA SER A 439 -10.24 9.19 12.99
C SER A 439 -8.93 9.17 12.18
N ALA A 440 -8.04 10.15 12.37
CA ALA A 440 -6.81 10.35 11.57
C ALA A 440 -7.03 10.63 10.05
N ASP A 441 -8.28 10.84 9.63
CA ASP A 441 -8.70 11.18 8.28
C ASP A 441 -9.82 12.24 8.32
N PRO A 442 -9.95 13.09 7.28
CA PRO A 442 -9.14 13.05 6.07
C PRO A 442 -7.77 13.71 6.24
N GLY A 443 -6.80 13.26 5.45
CA GLY A 443 -5.55 13.99 5.20
C GLY A 443 -5.81 15.28 4.41
N LEU A 444 -4.75 16.09 4.25
CA LEU A 444 -4.81 17.35 3.50
C LEU A 444 -3.77 17.39 2.38
N GLN A 445 -4.20 17.93 1.24
CA GLN A 445 -3.33 18.30 0.12
C GLN A 445 -3.58 19.75 -0.27
N TYR A 446 -2.51 20.51 -0.45
CA TYR A 446 -2.56 21.92 -0.83
C TYR A 446 -2.49 22.05 -2.36
N ASP A 447 -3.64 21.99 -3.01
CA ASP A 447 -3.79 21.93 -4.47
C ASP A 447 -3.02 23.04 -5.20
N THR A 448 -3.19 24.29 -4.77
CA THR A 448 -2.54 25.45 -5.40
C THR A 448 -1.03 25.38 -5.23
N THR A 449 -0.52 25.15 -4.02
CA THR A 449 0.92 25.03 -3.75
C THR A 449 1.56 23.89 -4.54
N ILE A 450 0.92 22.72 -4.61
CA ILE A 450 1.43 21.59 -5.40
C ILE A 450 1.59 22.00 -6.87
N ASN A 451 0.62 22.72 -7.44
CA ASN A 451 0.68 23.14 -8.84
C ASN A 451 1.62 24.35 -9.08
N GLU A 452 1.86 25.20 -8.08
CA GLU A 452 2.86 26.29 -8.14
C GLU A 452 4.29 25.74 -8.31
N TRP A 453 4.57 24.55 -7.76
CA TRP A 453 5.86 23.87 -7.87
C TRP A 453 5.90 22.82 -9.00
N HIS A 454 4.88 22.77 -9.86
CA HIS A 454 4.81 21.78 -10.93
C HIS A 454 5.91 22.01 -11.97
N THR A 455 6.69 20.98 -12.24
CA THR A 455 7.81 21.03 -13.20
C THR A 455 7.40 20.88 -14.66
N CYS A 456 6.19 20.41 -14.98
CA CYS A 456 5.69 20.28 -16.36
C CYS A 456 4.21 20.71 -16.55
N PRO A 457 3.84 21.94 -16.16
CA PRO A 457 2.43 22.40 -16.14
C PRO A 457 1.76 22.44 -17.51
N ASN A 458 2.53 22.51 -18.60
CA ASN A 458 1.99 22.45 -19.97
C ASN A 458 1.46 21.05 -20.34
N SER A 459 1.81 20.02 -19.58
CA SER A 459 1.41 18.62 -19.82
C SER A 459 0.14 18.22 -19.07
N GLY A 460 -0.36 19.08 -18.19
CA GLY A 460 -1.57 18.85 -17.41
C GLY A 460 -1.44 19.40 -15.99
N ARG A 461 -2.52 19.29 -15.22
CA ARG A 461 -2.52 19.62 -13.79
C ARG A 461 -2.13 18.38 -12.99
N ILE A 462 -1.47 18.58 -11.86
CA ILE A 462 -1.38 17.54 -10.82
C ILE A 462 -2.74 17.50 -10.11
N ASN A 463 -3.47 16.39 -10.21
CA ASN A 463 -4.82 16.26 -9.64
C ASN A 463 -4.86 15.45 -8.34
N ALA A 464 -3.91 14.53 -8.15
CA ALA A 464 -3.87 13.66 -6.97
C ALA A 464 -2.42 13.32 -6.59
N SER A 465 -2.28 12.38 -5.67
CA SER A 465 -1.02 11.73 -5.30
C SER A 465 -1.26 10.24 -5.15
N ASN A 466 -0.19 9.47 -5.03
CA ASN A 466 -0.21 8.08 -4.58
C ASN A 466 -0.69 7.92 -3.09
N PRO A 467 -0.83 6.68 -2.57
CA PRO A 467 -1.32 6.41 -1.21
C PRO A 467 -0.67 7.15 -0.05
N CYS A 468 0.63 7.44 -0.12
CA CYS A 468 1.37 8.04 0.99
C CYS A 468 1.68 9.54 0.77
N SER A 469 1.13 10.13 -0.29
CA SER A 469 1.22 11.56 -0.61
C SER A 469 2.63 12.11 -0.94
N GLU A 470 3.59 11.24 -1.28
CA GLU A 470 4.98 11.59 -1.60
C GLU A 470 5.26 11.71 -3.11
N TYR A 471 4.38 11.16 -3.97
CA TYR A 471 4.51 11.25 -5.42
C TYR A 471 3.45 12.18 -6.01
N MET A 472 3.86 13.41 -6.33
CA MET A 472 3.02 14.48 -6.89
C MET A 472 3.35 14.69 -8.37
N PHE A 473 2.53 14.15 -9.27
CA PHE A 473 2.75 14.28 -10.71
C PHE A 473 1.43 14.16 -11.49
N LEU A 474 1.52 14.17 -12.81
CA LEU A 474 0.38 14.05 -13.72
C LEU A 474 -0.41 12.76 -13.47
N ASP A 475 -1.72 12.80 -13.74
CA ASP A 475 -2.55 11.60 -13.72
C ASP A 475 -2.05 10.55 -14.72
N ASP A 476 -2.40 9.29 -14.45
CA ASP A 476 -2.02 8.14 -15.26
C ASP A 476 -0.51 8.04 -15.43
N THR A 477 0.20 8.12 -14.31
CA THR A 477 1.66 7.95 -14.24
C THR A 477 2.03 7.07 -13.04
N ALA A 478 3.25 6.55 -13.09
CA ALA A 478 3.80 5.71 -12.04
C ALA A 478 5.19 6.14 -11.62
N CYS A 479 5.49 5.98 -10.34
CA CYS A 479 6.80 6.23 -9.76
C CYS A 479 7.32 4.98 -9.07
N ASN A 480 8.60 4.71 -9.30
CA ASN A 480 9.37 3.72 -8.58
C ASN A 480 10.32 4.42 -7.61
N LEU A 481 10.48 3.81 -6.45
CA LEU A 481 11.16 4.42 -5.32
C LEU A 481 12.34 3.57 -4.85
N ALA A 482 13.34 4.24 -4.32
CA ALA A 482 14.43 3.64 -3.55
C ALA A 482 14.79 4.56 -2.39
N SER A 483 15.38 3.99 -1.34
CA SER A 483 15.84 4.77 -0.19
C SER A 483 17.24 4.39 0.22
N LEU A 484 18.09 5.40 0.39
CA LEU A 484 19.43 5.25 0.96
C LEU A 484 19.37 5.28 2.49
N ASN A 485 20.07 4.36 3.14
CA ASN A 485 20.12 4.28 4.60
C ASN A 485 21.20 5.21 5.15
N LEU A 486 20.79 6.35 5.74
CA LEU A 486 21.74 7.36 6.22
C LEU A 486 22.72 6.86 7.29
N GLN A 487 22.38 5.79 8.03
CA GLN A 487 23.31 5.15 8.97
C GLN A 487 24.57 4.60 8.30
N LYS A 488 24.48 4.18 7.03
CA LYS A 488 25.58 3.55 6.30
C LYS A 488 26.60 4.55 5.76
N PHE A 489 26.28 5.83 5.83
CA PHE A 489 27.15 6.93 5.43
C PHE A 489 27.69 7.69 6.64
N ARG A 490 27.57 7.13 7.85
CA ARG A 490 28.20 7.68 9.05
C ARG A 490 29.57 7.05 9.23
N THR A 491 30.62 7.85 9.18
CA THR A 491 31.98 7.41 9.45
C THR A 491 32.19 7.09 10.94
N PRO A 492 33.27 6.36 11.34
CA PRO A 492 33.53 6.04 12.75
C PRO A 492 33.65 7.27 13.66
N ASP A 493 34.20 8.37 13.14
CA ASP A 493 34.31 9.67 13.81
C ASP A 493 33.01 10.50 13.80
N GLY A 494 31.94 9.97 13.20
CA GLY A 494 30.59 10.57 13.23
C GLY A 494 30.31 11.59 12.13
N GLN A 495 31.20 11.72 11.14
CA GLN A 495 30.99 12.57 9.96
C GLN A 495 30.09 11.87 8.92
N PHE A 496 29.59 12.64 7.96
CA PHE A 496 28.84 12.12 6.81
C PHE A 496 29.79 11.84 5.64
N ASP A 497 29.79 10.62 5.12
CA ASP A 497 30.56 10.19 3.96
C ASP A 497 29.85 10.59 2.67
N VAL A 498 30.06 11.85 2.26
CA VAL A 498 29.48 12.42 1.04
C VAL A 498 29.87 11.63 -0.22
N PRO A 499 31.15 11.26 -0.45
CA PRO A 499 31.53 10.48 -1.64
C PRO A 499 30.81 9.14 -1.76
N ALA A 500 30.67 8.39 -0.66
CA ALA A 500 29.94 7.13 -0.67
C ALA A 500 28.44 7.36 -0.97
N PHE A 501 27.86 8.42 -0.41
CA PHE A 501 26.46 8.78 -0.62
C PHE A 501 26.16 9.19 -2.07
N GLU A 502 27.01 10.04 -2.67
CA GLU A 502 26.90 10.45 -4.09
C GLU A 502 27.03 9.24 -5.02
N HIS A 503 27.98 8.35 -4.74
CA HIS A 503 28.16 7.12 -5.52
C HIS A 503 26.91 6.22 -5.46
N ALA A 504 26.39 5.98 -4.26
CA ALA A 504 25.18 5.19 -4.06
C ALA A 504 23.96 5.85 -4.73
N ALA A 505 23.79 7.16 -4.58
CA ALA A 505 22.70 7.92 -5.20
C ALA A 505 22.73 7.78 -6.72
N ARG A 506 23.90 7.93 -7.35
CA ARG A 506 24.07 7.75 -8.79
C ARG A 506 23.64 6.36 -9.27
N LEU A 507 24.09 5.30 -8.60
CA LEU A 507 23.75 3.93 -9.01
C LEU A 507 22.27 3.61 -8.78
N TRP A 508 21.69 4.08 -7.67
CA TRP A 508 20.25 3.90 -7.42
C TRP A 508 19.38 4.70 -8.39
N THR A 509 19.78 5.91 -8.80
CA THR A 509 19.11 6.64 -9.87
C THR A 509 19.12 5.86 -11.18
N MET A 510 20.23 5.21 -11.54
CA MET A 510 20.27 4.30 -12.69
C MET A 510 19.32 3.11 -12.54
N VAL A 511 19.27 2.47 -11.35
CA VAL A 511 18.30 1.38 -11.09
C VAL A 511 16.87 1.86 -11.30
N LEU A 512 16.55 3.05 -10.79
CA LEU A 512 15.20 3.60 -10.91
C LEU A 512 14.85 3.85 -12.38
N GLU A 513 15.77 4.44 -13.14
CA GLU A 513 15.57 4.75 -14.53
C GLU A 513 15.44 3.47 -15.39
N ILE A 514 16.31 2.46 -15.18
CA ILE A 514 16.23 1.16 -15.86
C ILE A 514 14.90 0.47 -15.57
N SER A 515 14.39 0.66 -14.36
CA SER A 515 13.14 0.05 -13.94
C SER A 515 11.92 0.58 -14.70
N VAL A 516 11.97 1.82 -15.21
CA VAL A 516 10.94 2.37 -16.11
C VAL A 516 10.93 1.58 -17.41
N THR A 517 12.11 1.33 -17.99
CA THR A 517 12.28 0.63 -19.28
C THR A 517 11.81 -0.82 -19.22
N MET A 518 12.05 -1.52 -18.12
CA MET A 518 11.67 -2.94 -18.00
C MET A 518 10.21 -3.18 -17.61
N ALA A 519 9.49 -2.16 -17.14
CA ALA A 519 8.20 -2.33 -16.47
C ALA A 519 7.01 -2.53 -17.43
N GLN A 520 5.97 -3.15 -16.90
CA GLN A 520 4.62 -3.13 -17.48
C GLN A 520 3.62 -2.47 -16.52
N PHE A 521 2.55 -1.91 -17.07
CA PHE A 521 1.59 -1.02 -16.40
C PHE A 521 0.14 -1.43 -16.70
N PRO A 522 -0.84 -1.13 -15.82
CA PRO A 522 -2.19 -1.67 -15.89
C PRO A 522 -3.09 -1.07 -16.99
N SER A 523 -2.68 0.05 -17.59
CA SER A 523 -3.36 0.73 -18.70
C SER A 523 -2.37 1.25 -19.74
N ARG A 524 -2.88 1.69 -20.89
CA ARG A 524 -2.09 2.22 -22.01
C ARG A 524 -1.49 3.57 -21.68
N GLU A 525 -2.28 4.42 -21.05
CA GLU A 525 -1.98 5.79 -20.68
C GLU A 525 -0.84 5.80 -19.65
N ILE A 526 -0.94 4.94 -18.62
CA ILE A 526 0.12 4.81 -17.62
C ILE A 526 1.42 4.31 -18.26
N ALA A 527 1.35 3.30 -19.13
CA ALA A 527 2.54 2.79 -19.80
C ALA A 527 3.24 3.88 -20.63
N GLN A 528 2.47 4.63 -21.43
CA GLN A 528 3.03 5.66 -22.29
C GLN A 528 3.57 6.84 -21.47
N ARG A 529 2.76 7.42 -20.57
CA ARG A 529 3.19 8.60 -19.80
C ARG A 529 4.35 8.29 -18.86
N SER A 530 4.37 7.12 -18.22
CA SER A 530 5.49 6.73 -17.35
C SER A 530 6.80 6.59 -18.16
N TYR A 531 6.71 6.11 -19.41
CA TYR A 531 7.86 6.06 -20.30
C TYR A 531 8.31 7.45 -20.78
N ASP A 532 7.37 8.34 -21.11
CA ASP A 532 7.66 9.68 -21.62
C ASP A 532 8.26 10.59 -20.55
N PHE A 533 7.73 10.54 -19.32
CA PHE A 533 8.15 11.43 -18.22
C PHE A 533 9.22 10.83 -17.31
N ARG A 534 9.36 9.50 -17.27
CA ARG A 534 10.42 8.79 -16.52
C ARG A 534 10.57 9.25 -15.07
N THR A 535 9.48 9.43 -14.35
CA THR A 535 9.52 9.95 -12.98
C THR A 535 10.17 8.96 -12.01
N LEU A 536 11.12 9.44 -11.21
CA LEU A 536 11.91 8.64 -10.27
C LEU A 536 11.73 9.19 -8.85
N GLY A 537 11.76 8.33 -7.83
CA GLY A 537 11.72 8.77 -6.43
C GLY A 537 12.87 8.16 -5.62
N LEU A 538 14.04 8.77 -5.71
CA LEU A 538 15.14 8.45 -4.81
C LEU A 538 15.00 9.28 -3.53
N GLY A 539 14.98 8.61 -2.38
CA GLY A 539 14.93 9.25 -1.08
C GLY A 539 15.93 8.64 -0.10
N PHE A 540 15.73 8.92 1.19
CA PHE A 540 16.57 8.39 2.25
C PHE A 540 15.74 7.94 3.46
N ALA A 541 16.34 7.05 4.26
CA ALA A 541 15.76 6.49 5.47
C ALA A 541 16.72 6.67 6.66
N ASN A 542 16.19 6.49 7.88
CA ASN A 542 16.95 6.57 9.14
C ASN A 542 17.58 7.94 9.45
N LEU A 543 16.98 9.05 9.00
CA LEU A 543 17.40 10.40 9.40
C LEU A 543 17.44 10.55 10.92
N GLY A 544 16.37 10.16 11.62
CA GLY A 544 16.34 10.26 13.09
C GLY A 544 17.42 9.41 13.75
N GLY A 545 17.64 8.18 13.26
CA GLY A 545 18.75 7.35 13.71
C GLY A 545 20.11 8.01 13.48
N TYR A 546 20.29 8.67 12.33
CA TYR A 546 21.54 9.33 11.95
C TYR A 546 21.82 10.52 12.85
N LEU A 547 20.82 11.39 13.07
CA LEU A 547 20.93 12.53 13.97
C LEU A 547 21.27 12.07 15.40
N MET A 548 20.53 11.09 15.94
CA MET A 548 20.78 10.57 17.29
C MET A 548 22.19 9.98 17.44
N ALA A 549 22.63 9.14 16.50
CA ALA A 549 23.97 8.54 16.52
C ALA A 549 25.10 9.57 16.32
N SER A 550 24.78 10.73 15.74
CA SER A 550 25.72 11.83 15.51
C SER A 550 25.64 12.92 16.59
N GLY A 551 24.81 12.73 17.62
CA GLY A 551 24.69 13.66 18.76
C GLY A 551 23.82 14.89 18.50
N TYR A 552 22.97 14.87 17.46
CA TYR A 552 22.04 15.95 17.14
C TYR A 552 20.59 15.60 17.52
N SER A 553 19.86 16.57 18.07
CA SER A 553 18.42 16.44 18.35
C SER A 553 17.62 16.56 17.06
N TYR A 554 16.53 15.79 16.95
CA TYR A 554 15.65 15.81 15.77
C TYR A 554 14.97 17.17 15.58
N ASP A 555 14.36 17.71 16.63
CA ASP A 555 13.75 19.05 16.62
C ASP A 555 14.79 20.11 17.03
N SER A 556 15.71 20.41 16.12
CA SER A 556 16.74 21.42 16.28
C SER A 556 17.06 22.10 14.95
N ASP A 557 17.67 23.29 15.00
CA ASP A 557 18.12 23.99 13.80
C ASP A 557 19.22 23.19 13.08
N GLU A 558 20.11 22.55 13.84
CA GLU A 558 21.15 21.67 13.31
C GLU A 558 20.55 20.44 12.63
N GLY A 559 19.55 19.79 13.24
CA GLY A 559 18.85 18.65 12.66
C GLY A 559 18.15 18.99 11.34
N ARG A 560 17.49 20.17 11.29
CA ARG A 560 16.88 20.70 10.07
C ARG A 560 17.93 21.03 9.00
N ALA A 561 19.06 21.65 9.38
CA ALA A 561 20.13 22.00 8.46
C ALA A 561 20.81 20.76 7.85
N ILE A 562 21.05 19.72 8.66
CA ILE A 562 21.59 18.43 8.19
C ILE A 562 20.62 17.78 7.21
N CYS A 563 19.33 17.73 7.55
CA CYS A 563 18.29 17.20 6.65
C CYS A 563 18.31 17.94 5.30
N ALA A 564 18.33 19.28 5.33
CA ALA A 564 18.42 20.09 4.12
C ALA A 564 19.69 19.81 3.29
N GLY A 565 20.84 19.66 3.95
CA GLY A 565 22.10 19.31 3.29
C GLY A 565 22.05 17.94 2.62
N VAL A 566 21.53 16.92 3.29
CA VAL A 566 21.38 15.57 2.72
C VAL A 566 20.40 15.58 1.55
N SER A 567 19.25 16.25 1.68
CA SER A 567 18.29 16.41 0.58
C SER A 567 18.90 17.12 -0.63
N ALA A 568 19.74 18.14 -0.41
CA ALA A 568 20.37 18.87 -1.52
C ALA A 568 21.47 18.09 -2.25
N ILE A 569 22.03 17.03 -1.64
CA ILE A 569 23.05 16.17 -2.27
C ILE A 569 22.40 15.02 -3.06
N ILE A 570 21.21 14.56 -2.64
CA ILE A 570 20.52 13.45 -3.30
C ILE A 570 19.77 13.87 -4.57
N ASP A 571 19.31 15.13 -4.60
CA ASP A 571 18.73 15.80 -5.77
C ASP A 571 19.83 16.20 -6.78
#